data_AF-A0A382MN45-F1
#
_entry.id   AF-A0A382MN45-F1
#
_cell.length_a   1.000
_cell.length_b   1.000
_cell.length_c   1.000
_cell.angle_alpha   90.00
_cell.angle_beta   90.00
_cell.angle_gamma   90.00
#
_symmetry.space_group_name_H-M   'P 1'
#
loop_
_entity.id
_entity.type
_entity.pdbx_description
1 polymer ?
#
loop_
_entity_poly.entity_id
_entity_poly.type
_entity_poly.pdbx_seq_one_letter_code
_entity_poly.pdbx_strand_id
1 'polypeptide(L)'
;DPWWATLPDGGDIPLRIIARLPFLKEKRDAAAQSEALVVARVTPEPSGEDVSLVVVGLSEHTGDKELENLLRAQNLLTTTLSRSTNHDHLGHSLYFLAIEGFVQQDALPITNFLRSAAKVVTQVTVVGSYAKQLYIDN
;
A
#
# COMPACT_ATOMS: atom_id res chain seq x y z
N ASP A 1 17.31 -1.25 -5.11
CA ASP A 1 16.13 -0.40 -4.80
C ASP A 1 14.83 -1.12 -5.16
N PRO A 2 13.81 -1.10 -4.29
CA PRO A 2 12.50 -1.67 -4.61
C PRO A 2 11.80 -0.94 -5.76
N TRP A 3 11.26 -1.70 -6.71
CA TRP A 3 10.54 -1.18 -7.87
C TRP A 3 9.30 -0.35 -7.51
N TRP A 4 8.64 -0.66 -6.38
CA TRP A 4 7.40 0.01 -5.97
C TRP A 4 7.61 1.44 -5.46
N ALA A 5 8.86 1.82 -5.13
CA ALA A 5 9.18 3.15 -4.63
C ALA A 5 9.06 4.26 -5.69
N THR A 6 8.98 3.90 -6.98
CA THR A 6 8.79 4.84 -8.09
C THR A 6 7.32 5.03 -8.47
N LEU A 7 6.40 4.24 -7.91
CA LEU A 7 4.96 4.37 -8.18
C LEU A 7 4.32 5.69 -7.71
N PRO A 8 4.84 6.36 -6.64
CA PRO A 8 4.37 7.69 -6.28
C PRO A 8 4.62 8.77 -7.36
N ASP A 9 5.54 8.56 -8.31
CA ASP A 9 5.88 9.56 -9.31
C ASP A 9 4.70 9.80 -10.28
N GLY A 10 4.19 11.04 -10.24
CA GLY A 10 2.92 11.45 -10.85
C GLY A 10 3.07 12.03 -12.25
N GLY A 11 2.81 11.21 -13.27
CA GLY A 11 2.35 11.68 -14.58
C GLY A 11 0.82 11.83 -14.60
N ASP A 12 0.26 12.40 -15.67
CA ASP A 12 -1.20 12.66 -15.81
C ASP A 12 -2.07 11.41 -15.55
N ILE A 13 -1.59 10.23 -15.97
CA ILE A 13 -2.15 8.94 -15.59
C ILE A 13 -1.00 8.11 -14.99
N PRO A 14 -0.89 8.08 -13.65
CA PRO A 14 0.21 7.42 -12.98
C PRO A 14 0.03 5.89 -13.01
N LEU A 15 1.13 5.16 -12.88
CA LEU A 15 1.09 3.70 -12.78
C LEU A 15 0.42 3.28 -11.47
N ARG A 16 -0.47 2.31 -11.55
CA ARG A 16 -1.20 1.76 -10.41
C ARG A 16 -1.14 0.25 -10.39
N ILE A 17 -1.07 -0.31 -9.19
CA ILE A 17 -1.26 -1.74 -9.00
C ILE A 17 -2.77 -2.03 -9.04
N ILE A 18 -3.19 -2.92 -9.92
CA ILE A 18 -4.61 -3.13 -10.25
C ILE A 18 -5.10 -4.56 -9.99
N ALA A 19 -4.18 -5.50 -9.81
CA ALA A 19 -4.51 -6.90 -9.55
C ALA A 19 -3.37 -7.60 -8.82
N ARG A 20 -3.73 -8.68 -8.14
CA ARG A 20 -2.80 -9.66 -7.57
C ARG A 20 -3.10 -11.02 -8.17
N LEU A 21 -2.09 -11.66 -8.74
CA LEU A 21 -2.19 -12.95 -9.41
C LEU A 21 -1.55 -14.06 -8.56
N PRO A 22 -2.06 -15.30 -8.65
CA PRO A 22 -3.31 -15.67 -9.33
C PRO A 22 -4.53 -15.16 -8.57
N PHE A 23 -5.63 -14.84 -9.27
CA PHE A 23 -6.84 -14.34 -8.60
C PHE A 23 -7.58 -15.44 -7.82
N LEU A 24 -7.56 -16.68 -8.33
CA LEU A 24 -8.12 -17.86 -7.69
C LEU A 24 -6.98 -18.72 -7.13
N LYS A 25 -7.04 -19.03 -5.83
CA LYS A 25 -6.03 -19.80 -5.09
C LYS A 25 -6.64 -21.06 -4.48
N GLU A 26 -5.83 -22.10 -4.38
CA GLU A 26 -6.19 -23.29 -3.61
C GLU A 26 -5.80 -23.08 -2.14
N LYS A 27 -6.70 -23.35 -1.19
CA LYS A 27 -6.38 -23.14 0.24
C LYS A 27 -5.23 -24.00 0.75
N ARG A 28 -5.12 -25.26 0.31
CA ARG A 28 -4.10 -26.21 0.80
C ARG A 28 -2.67 -25.75 0.48
N ASP A 29 -2.46 -25.09 -0.66
CA ASP A 29 -1.13 -24.69 -1.15
C ASP A 29 -0.96 -23.17 -1.29
N ALA A 30 -1.83 -22.38 -0.67
CA ALA A 30 -1.85 -20.93 -0.84
C ALA A 30 -0.50 -20.25 -0.56
N ALA A 31 0.31 -20.78 0.37
CA ALA A 31 1.63 -20.25 0.72
C ALA A 31 2.75 -20.66 -0.26
N ALA A 32 2.57 -21.76 -1.00
CA ALA A 32 3.55 -22.27 -1.97
C ALA A 32 3.35 -21.67 -3.37
N GLN A 33 2.17 -21.12 -3.66
CA GLN A 33 1.87 -20.48 -4.94
C GLN A 33 2.59 -19.13 -5.06
N SER A 34 3.41 -18.98 -6.10
CA SER A 34 4.02 -17.69 -6.44
C SER A 34 2.95 -16.67 -6.81
N GLU A 35 3.17 -15.44 -6.38
CA GLU A 35 2.25 -14.34 -6.63
C GLU A 35 2.93 -13.21 -7.39
N ALA A 36 2.10 -12.45 -8.11
CA ALA A 36 2.55 -11.28 -8.84
C ALA A 36 1.57 -10.12 -8.66
N LEU A 37 2.09 -8.90 -8.70
CA LEU A 37 1.30 -7.68 -8.77
C LEU A 37 1.25 -7.20 -10.22
N VAL A 38 0.05 -6.86 -10.69
CA VAL A 38 -0.17 -6.32 -12.03
C VAL A 38 -0.18 -4.80 -11.95
N VAL A 39 0.61 -4.15 -12.79
CA VAL A 39 0.75 -2.69 -12.83
C VAL A 39 0.26 -2.17 -14.18
N ALA A 40 -0.59 -1.15 -14.17
CA ALA A 40 -1.13 -0.52 -15.38
C ALA A 40 -1.39 0.98 -15.17
N ARG A 41 -1.52 1.73 -16.27
CA ARG A 41 -1.93 3.15 -16.25
C ARG A 41 -3.45 3.26 -16.32
N VAL A 42 -4.11 2.91 -15.22
CA VAL A 42 -5.56 2.99 -15.10
C VAL A 42 -5.92 3.34 -13.66
N THR A 43 -7.02 4.07 -13.48
CA THR A 43 -7.57 4.35 -12.16
C THR A 43 -8.32 3.10 -11.68
N PRO A 44 -7.96 2.53 -10.51
CA PRO A 44 -8.70 1.40 -9.95
C PRO A 44 -10.14 1.77 -9.60
N GLU A 45 -11.05 0.84 -9.83
CA GLU A 45 -12.46 0.94 -9.44
C GLU A 45 -12.74 -0.01 -8.26
N PRO A 46 -13.68 0.33 -7.37
CA PRO A 46 -14.03 -0.53 -6.24
C PRO A 46 -14.66 -1.85 -6.71
N SER A 47 -14.21 -2.97 -6.16
CA SER A 47 -14.78 -4.29 -6.42
C SER A 47 -15.77 -4.75 -5.34
N GLY A 48 -15.80 -4.06 -4.20
CA GLY A 48 -16.63 -4.37 -3.03
C GLY A 48 -15.89 -5.13 -1.92
N GLU A 49 -14.87 -5.92 -2.30
CA GLU A 49 -13.96 -6.62 -1.39
C GLU A 49 -12.53 -6.32 -1.85
N ASP A 50 -12.04 -5.14 -1.50
CA ASP A 50 -10.80 -4.58 -2.02
C ASP A 50 -9.65 -4.61 -1.01
N VAL A 51 -8.43 -4.54 -1.52
CA VAL A 51 -7.22 -4.19 -0.80
C VAL A 51 -6.61 -2.98 -1.49
N SER A 52 -6.43 -1.89 -0.74
CA SER A 52 -5.72 -0.70 -1.23
C SER A 52 -4.25 -0.78 -0.87
N LEU A 53 -3.41 -0.23 -1.73
CA LEU A 53 -1.97 -0.24 -1.57
C LEU A 53 -1.44 1.18 -1.44
N VAL A 54 -0.63 1.41 -0.41
CA VAL A 54 -0.14 2.74 -0.05
C VAL A 54 1.36 2.71 0.15
N VAL A 55 2.04 3.72 -0.38
CA VAL A 55 3.42 4.03 -0.03
C VAL A 55 3.43 5.17 0.99
N VAL A 56 4.09 4.95 2.12
CA VAL A 56 4.28 5.96 3.18
C VAL A 56 5.76 6.24 3.33
N GLY A 57 6.13 7.51 3.25
CA GLY A 57 7.47 7.97 3.60
C GLY A 57 7.52 8.48 5.04
N LEU A 58 8.56 8.08 5.77
CA LEU A 58 8.83 8.52 7.14
C LEU A 58 10.22 9.15 7.24
N SER A 59 10.36 10.15 8.12
CA SER A 59 11.65 10.72 8.49
C SER A 59 12.53 9.71 9.26
N GLU A 60 13.84 9.97 9.29
CA GLU A 60 14.93 9.05 9.69
C GLU A 60 14.81 8.46 11.13
N HIS A 61 13.91 8.97 11.97
CA HIS A 61 13.79 8.57 13.38
C HIS A 61 12.46 7.90 13.74
N THR A 62 11.57 7.69 12.78
CA THR A 62 10.27 7.06 13.02
C THR A 62 10.31 5.60 12.57
N GLY A 63 10.13 4.70 13.54
CA GLY A 63 10.14 3.25 13.32
C GLY A 63 8.76 2.64 13.13
N ASP A 64 8.74 1.36 12.76
CA ASP A 64 7.54 0.56 12.44
C ASP A 64 6.42 0.70 13.49
N LYS A 65 6.77 0.65 14.79
CA LYS A 65 5.79 0.71 15.89
C LYS A 65 5.07 2.06 15.98
N GLU A 66 5.75 3.16 15.67
CA GLU A 66 5.14 4.49 15.67
C GLU A 66 4.21 4.64 14.46
N LEU A 67 4.63 4.17 13.28
CA LEU A 67 3.78 4.11 12.09
C LEU A 67 2.50 3.31 12.34
N GLU A 68 2.62 2.12 12.92
CA GLU A 68 1.46 1.28 13.26
C GLU A 68 0.49 1.99 14.21
N ASN A 69 1.01 2.67 15.24
CA ASN A 69 0.18 3.43 16.18
C ASN A 69 -0.59 4.56 15.49
N LEU A 70 0.08 5.30 14.60
CA LEU A 70 -0.52 6.40 13.84
C LEU A 70 -1.61 5.90 12.88
N LEU A 71 -1.37 4.79 12.19
CA LEU A 71 -2.36 4.17 11.30
C LEU A 71 -3.57 3.63 12.07
N ARG A 72 -3.35 2.92 13.19
CA ARG A 72 -4.42 2.43 14.07
C ARG A 72 -5.28 3.56 14.63
N ALA A 73 -4.68 4.71 14.96
CA ALA A 73 -5.43 5.88 15.44
C ALA A 73 -6.42 6.43 14.40
N GLN A 74 -6.23 6.12 13.11
CA GLN A 74 -7.14 6.46 12.01
C GLN A 74 -8.05 5.30 11.59
N ASN A 75 -8.11 4.22 12.36
CA ASN A 75 -8.82 2.97 12.03
C ASN A 75 -8.38 2.35 10.69
N LEU A 76 -7.14 2.59 10.25
CA LEU A 76 -6.57 1.95 9.07
C LEU A 76 -6.02 0.58 9.49
N LEU A 77 -6.69 -0.49 9.03
CA LEU A 77 -6.20 -1.85 9.20
C LEU A 77 -5.16 -2.13 8.12
N THR A 78 -3.89 -2.11 8.51
CA THR A 78 -2.77 -2.19 7.57
C THR A 78 -1.88 -3.40 7.79
N THR A 79 -1.36 -3.95 6.70
CA THR A 79 -0.27 -4.94 6.71
C THR A 79 0.95 -4.36 5.98
N THR A 80 2.11 -4.36 6.63
CA THR A 80 3.37 -3.98 5.97
C THR A 80 3.81 -5.09 5.03
N LEU A 81 3.87 -4.78 3.73
CA LEU A 81 4.30 -5.72 2.69
C LEU A 81 5.81 -5.67 2.45
N SER A 82 6.37 -4.47 2.47
CA SER A 82 7.79 -4.25 2.24
C SER A 82 8.24 -2.92 2.87
N ARG A 83 9.53 -2.82 3.15
CA ARG A 83 10.16 -1.61 3.67
C ARG A 83 11.48 -1.40 2.95
N SER A 84 11.83 -0.15 2.72
CA SER A 84 13.12 0.25 2.19
C SER A 84 13.68 1.43 2.96
N THR A 85 14.90 1.27 3.47
CA THR A 85 15.66 2.30 4.17
C THR A 85 16.60 3.00 3.18
N ASN A 86 16.88 4.29 3.38
CA ASN A 86 17.83 5.08 2.57
C ASN A 86 17.47 5.19 1.07
N HIS A 87 16.20 5.42 0.75
CA HIS A 87 15.79 5.60 -0.65
C HIS A 87 16.07 7.02 -1.19
N ASP A 88 16.28 7.98 -0.30
CA ASP A 88 16.74 9.32 -0.66
C ASP A 88 17.99 9.72 0.12
N HIS A 89 18.67 10.76 -0.37
CA HIS A 89 19.80 11.39 0.33
C HIS A 89 19.40 12.07 1.66
N LEU A 90 18.12 12.03 2.02
CA LEU A 90 17.53 12.62 3.23
C LEU A 90 17.27 11.58 4.33
N GLY A 91 17.65 10.31 4.13
CA GLY A 91 17.54 9.25 5.13
C GLY A 91 16.10 8.77 5.37
N HIS A 92 15.17 9.05 4.46
CA HIS A 92 13.78 8.64 4.62
C HIS A 92 13.60 7.14 4.41
N SER A 93 12.71 6.56 5.22
CA SER A 93 12.26 5.18 5.06
C SER A 93 10.93 5.16 4.31
N LEU A 94 10.85 4.33 3.28
CA LEU A 94 9.62 4.07 2.55
C LEU A 94 9.01 2.76 3.01
N TYR A 95 7.69 2.78 3.23
CA TYR A 95 6.89 1.64 3.61
C TYR A 95 5.87 1.37 2.53
N PHE A 96 5.76 0.11 2.12
CA PHE A 96 4.73 -0.36 1.22
C PHE A 96 3.71 -1.17 2.00
N LEU A 97 2.49 -0.67 2.07
CA LEU A 97 1.44 -1.14 2.97
C LEU A 97 0.22 -1.61 2.16
N ALA A 98 -0.42 -2.67 2.63
CA ALA A 98 -1.78 -3.04 2.25
C ALA A 98 -2.76 -2.51 3.29
N ILE A 99 -3.89 -1.99 2.84
CA ILE A 99 -5.02 -1.51 3.65
C ILE A 99 -6.25 -2.34 3.27
N GLU A 100 -6.96 -2.86 4.26
CA GLU A 100 -8.25 -3.51 4.04
C GLU A 100 -9.29 -2.49 3.51
N GLY A 101 -9.95 -2.83 2.40
CA GLY A 101 -10.96 -2.01 1.75
C GLY A 101 -10.43 -1.12 0.62
N PHE A 102 -11.36 -0.40 -0.01
CA PHE A 102 -11.07 0.56 -1.09
C PHE A 102 -10.88 1.97 -0.53
N VAL A 103 -9.70 2.56 -0.75
CA VAL A 103 -9.31 3.86 -0.24
C VAL A 103 -8.71 4.71 -1.36
N GLN A 104 -9.29 5.88 -1.58
CA GLN A 104 -8.78 6.86 -2.54
C GLN A 104 -7.75 7.81 -1.89
N GLN A 105 -6.91 8.44 -2.72
CA GLN A 105 -5.86 9.35 -2.26
C GLN A 105 -6.37 10.49 -1.37
N ASP A 106 -7.56 11.00 -1.67
CA ASP A 106 -8.22 12.12 -1.02
C ASP A 106 -9.23 11.70 0.07
N ALA A 107 -9.34 10.40 0.34
CA ALA A 107 -10.25 9.88 1.36
C ALA A 107 -9.92 10.43 2.76
N LEU A 108 -10.95 10.62 3.58
CA LEU A 108 -10.83 11.17 4.93
C LEU A 108 -9.80 10.43 5.81
N PRO A 109 -9.70 9.10 5.83
CA PRO A 109 -8.68 8.41 6.62
C PRO A 109 -7.24 8.75 6.20
N ILE A 110 -6.97 8.88 4.90
CA ILE A 110 -5.63 9.22 4.36
C ILE A 110 -5.29 10.67 4.70
N THR A 111 -6.22 11.60 4.48
CA THR A 111 -6.01 13.02 4.77
C THR A 111 -5.87 13.29 6.27
N ASN A 112 -6.62 12.57 7.12
CA ASN A 112 -6.45 12.63 8.58
C ASN A 112 -5.12 12.04 9.03
N PHE A 113 -4.70 10.90 8.45
CA PHE A 113 -3.39 10.32 8.72
C PHE A 113 -2.26 11.30 8.40
N LEU A 114 -2.23 11.85 7.18
CA LEU A 114 -1.29 12.89 6.76
C LEU A 114 -1.25 14.07 7.73
N ARG A 115 -2.41 14.58 8.16
CA ARG A 115 -2.49 15.72 9.08
C ARG A 115 -1.98 15.38 10.48
N SER A 116 -2.40 14.23 11.01
CA SER A 116 -2.05 13.80 12.38
C SER A 116 -0.56 13.47 12.51
N ALA A 117 0.06 13.01 11.42
CA ALA A 117 1.44 12.56 11.37
C ALA A 117 2.38 13.54 10.65
N ALA A 118 1.97 14.79 10.40
CA ALA A 118 2.70 15.76 9.57
C ALA A 118 4.16 16.06 10.02
N LYS A 119 4.54 15.72 11.25
CA LYS A 119 5.92 15.88 11.76
C LYS A 119 6.85 14.73 11.38
N VAL A 120 6.29 13.57 11.04
CA VAL A 120 7.03 12.31 10.85
C VAL A 120 6.80 11.71 9.46
N VAL A 121 5.59 11.86 8.91
CA VAL A 121 5.22 11.40 7.59
C VAL A 121 5.63 12.45 6.56
N THR A 122 6.48 12.05 5.62
CA THR A 122 6.99 12.91 4.54
C THR A 122 6.12 12.84 3.29
N GLN A 123 5.47 11.68 3.06
CA GLN A 123 4.54 11.47 1.96
C GLN A 123 3.59 10.31 2.23
N VAL A 124 2.41 10.34 1.61
CA VAL A 124 1.45 9.23 1.57
C VAL A 124 0.83 9.20 0.19
N THR A 125 1.03 8.11 -0.53
CA THR A 125 0.49 7.95 -1.88
C THR A 125 -0.21 6.60 -2.02
N VAL A 126 -1.48 6.62 -2.39
CA VAL A 126 -2.24 5.45 -2.83
C VAL A 126 -1.71 5.05 -4.21
N VAL A 127 -1.02 3.91 -4.27
CA VAL A 127 -0.34 3.41 -5.47
C VAL A 127 -1.14 2.31 -6.18
N GLY A 128 -2.35 2.01 -5.72
CA GLY A 128 -3.26 1.09 -6.38
C GLY A 128 -4.29 0.48 -5.44
N SER A 129 -5.16 -0.33 -6.01
CA SER A 129 -6.05 -1.22 -5.27
C SER A 129 -6.39 -2.42 -6.15
N TYR A 130 -6.71 -3.55 -5.52
CA TYR A 130 -7.13 -4.75 -6.21
C TYR A 130 -8.20 -5.49 -5.42
N ALA A 131 -9.04 -6.26 -6.12
CA ALA A 131 -10.00 -7.18 -5.51
C ALA A 131 -9.27 -8.30 -4.74
N LYS A 132 -9.77 -8.66 -3.56
CA LYS A 132 -9.24 -9.78 -2.78
C LYS A 132 -9.25 -11.08 -3.60
N GLN A 133 -8.17 -11.84 -3.50
CA GLN A 133 -8.07 -13.15 -4.13
C GLN A 133 -9.13 -14.10 -3.56
N LEU A 134 -9.68 -14.95 -4.42
CA LEU A 134 -10.63 -15.98 -4.04
C LEU A 134 -9.90 -17.26 -3.66
N TYR A 135 -10.45 -17.98 -2.71
CA TYR A 135 -9.88 -19.24 -2.22
C TYR A 135 -10.89 -20.37 -2.37
N ILE A 136 -10.47 -21.43 -3.05
CA ILE A 136 -11.26 -22.66 -3.22
C ILE A 136 -10.71 -23.77 -2.32
N ASP A 137 -11.65 -24.54 -1.77
CA ASP A 137 -11.36 -25.81 -1.11
C ASP A 137 -11.36 -26.91 -2.18
N ASN A 138 -10.25 -27.64 -2.30
CA ASN A 138 -10.16 -28.86 -3.09
C ASN A 138 -10.59 -30.08 -2.28
#